data_AF-A0A7H8MGS0-F1
#
_entry.id   AF-A0A7H8MGS0-F1
#
_cell.length_a   1.000
_cell.length_b   1.000
_cell.length_c   1.000
_cell.angle_alpha   90.00
_cell.angle_beta   90.00
_cell.angle_gamma   90.00
#
_symmetry.space_group_name_H-M   'P 1'
#
loop_
_entity.id
_entity.type
_entity.pdbx_description
1 polymer ?
#
loop_
_entity_poly.entity_id
_entity_poly.type
_entity_poly.pdbx_seq_one_letter_code
_entity_poly.pdbx_strand_id
1 'polypeptide(L)'
;MRNTASTTSIPATFKPSGGIVTQPTAEAPQPATAPADILKRLTLGDVPTIPVAELLTGLGVTVIEVEPGELSSEGVAGYFRGRVGDAEIHVERDLPQADREPVIRELLSRISPVEQTHVVRNIEEPPPASPTSTEDLWATWQSMTVGETAHMPLDKLLTLLGVTVEEVEPKALQIGVHARFTGQIGDGEIWLSRSLPQAEREPIVRDFLNTITPEPATRTRGPVTARPVRQVTVQVDCYDWCTEAHHEHRGPIEDIIHASSYADLTLTGAANSDDDVLLLHARIGVDPFSALEAERKPHIVIDDDQGMHILPLMEAIEFADELAEFAAEIRRQAAKAAGQ
;
A
#
# COMPACT_ATOMS: atom_id res chain seq x y z
N MET A 1 42.47 17.47 45.67
CA MET A 1 42.83 18.54 44.71
C MET A 1 41.61 18.75 43.82
N ARG A 2 40.63 19.53 44.28
CA ARG A 2 40.30 20.92 43.92
C ARG A 2 39.94 21.12 42.43
N ASN A 3 38.64 21.31 42.22
CA ASN A 3 37.92 21.68 41.01
C ASN A 3 38.49 22.93 40.33
N THR A 4 38.59 22.89 39.01
CA THR A 4 38.69 24.07 38.13
C THR A 4 37.39 24.20 37.35
N ALA A 5 36.55 25.15 37.76
CA ALA A 5 35.45 25.68 36.95
C ALA A 5 35.73 27.17 36.74
N SER A 6 36.12 27.54 35.52
CA SER A 6 36.25 28.92 35.08
C SER A 6 34.86 29.45 34.69
N THR A 7 34.38 30.46 35.42
CA THR A 7 33.21 31.26 35.06
C THR A 7 33.59 32.31 34.02
N THR A 8 33.02 32.21 32.82
CA THR A 8 33.09 33.27 31.79
C THR A 8 31.84 34.14 31.91
N SER A 9 32.01 35.42 32.27
CA SER A 9 30.95 36.42 32.27
C SER A 9 30.80 37.05 30.88
N ILE A 10 29.61 37.01 30.30
CA ILE A 10 29.26 37.75 29.08
C ILE A 10 28.52 39.04 29.49
N PRO A 11 28.93 40.24 29.03
CA PRO A 11 28.16 41.46 29.27
C PRO A 11 26.92 41.51 28.35
N ALA A 12 25.73 41.63 28.95
CA ALA A 12 24.49 41.88 28.23
C ALA A 12 24.34 43.38 27.93
N THR A 13 24.46 43.76 26.67
CA THR A 13 24.14 45.12 26.19
C THR A 13 22.65 45.19 25.92
N PHE A 14 21.89 45.85 26.81
CA PHE A 14 20.46 46.13 26.63
C PHE A 14 20.29 47.36 25.71
N LYS A 15 19.63 47.18 24.55
CA LYS A 15 19.14 48.26 23.69
C LYS A 15 17.65 48.53 24.01
N PRO A 16 17.23 49.77 24.34
CA PRO A 16 15.82 50.08 24.48
C PRO A 16 15.22 50.34 23.08
N SER A 17 14.51 49.35 22.53
CA SER A 17 13.70 49.53 21.33
C SER A 17 12.28 49.97 21.73
N GLY A 18 12.08 51.28 21.86
CA GLY A 18 10.76 51.89 21.86
C GLY A 18 10.23 51.99 20.44
N GLY A 19 9.64 50.91 19.93
CA GLY A 19 8.86 50.91 18.70
C GLY A 19 7.37 51.05 19.03
N ILE A 20 6.70 52.05 18.44
CA ILE A 20 5.26 52.26 18.55
C ILE A 20 4.56 51.02 17.95
N VAL A 21 3.84 50.28 18.78
CA VAL A 21 2.97 49.18 18.33
C VAL A 21 1.72 49.80 17.71
N THR A 22 1.70 49.90 16.38
CA THR A 22 0.44 50.12 15.65
C THR A 22 -0.40 48.85 15.77
N GLN A 23 -1.58 48.98 16.38
CA GLN A 23 -2.61 47.93 16.38
C GLN A 23 -2.88 47.47 14.94
N PRO A 24 -2.97 46.15 14.66
CA PRO A 24 -3.40 45.67 13.37
C PRO A 24 -4.82 46.18 13.11
N THR A 25 -4.99 46.94 12.03
CA THR A 25 -6.29 47.25 11.46
C THR A 25 -7.03 45.93 11.21
N ALA A 26 -8.21 45.77 11.80
CA ALA A 26 -9.06 44.59 11.61
C ALA A 26 -9.22 44.31 10.11
N GLU A 27 -8.70 43.16 9.68
CA GLU A 27 -8.86 42.64 8.34
C GLU A 27 -10.36 42.42 8.10
N ALA A 28 -10.88 42.97 7.00
CA ALA A 28 -12.29 42.82 6.65
C ALA A 28 -12.63 41.32 6.51
N PRO A 29 -13.77 40.84 7.04
CA PRO A 29 -14.13 39.43 6.98
C PRO A 29 -14.09 38.94 5.53
N GLN A 30 -13.25 37.94 5.27
CA GLN A 30 -13.20 37.26 3.98
C GLN A 30 -14.61 36.73 3.64
N PRO A 31 -15.03 36.78 2.36
CA PRO A 31 -16.33 36.26 1.96
C PRO A 31 -16.43 34.79 2.36
N ALA A 32 -17.48 34.44 3.12
CA ALA A 32 -17.74 33.07 3.53
C ALA A 32 -17.72 32.16 2.30
N THR A 33 -16.85 31.16 2.31
CA THR A 33 -16.76 30.19 1.21
C THR A 33 -18.08 29.41 1.18
N ALA A 34 -18.68 29.26 0.00
CA ALA A 34 -19.94 28.52 -0.13
C ALA A 34 -19.72 27.04 0.30
N PRO A 35 -20.64 26.44 1.07
CA PRO A 35 -20.48 25.05 1.56
C PRO A 35 -20.17 24.02 0.48
N ALA A 36 -20.73 24.21 -0.73
CA ALA A 36 -20.47 23.34 -1.88
C ALA A 36 -19.01 23.37 -2.36
N ASP A 37 -18.29 24.46 -2.17
CA ASP A 37 -16.88 24.57 -2.56
C ASP A 37 -15.94 23.98 -1.51
N ILE A 38 -16.38 23.90 -0.25
CA ILE A 38 -15.69 23.15 0.81
C ILE A 38 -15.78 21.66 0.51
N LEU A 39 -16.97 21.15 0.15
CA LEU A 39 -17.15 19.73 -0.20
C LEU A 39 -16.24 19.30 -1.37
N LYS A 40 -16.07 20.15 -2.40
CA LYS A 40 -15.20 19.83 -3.55
C LYS A 40 -13.72 19.69 -3.19
N ARG A 41 -13.29 20.27 -2.06
CA ARG A 41 -11.90 20.24 -1.58
C ARG A 41 -11.66 19.14 -0.56
N LEU A 42 -12.73 18.64 0.06
CA LEU A 42 -12.66 17.53 1.01
C LEU A 42 -12.48 16.22 0.27
N THR A 43 -11.46 15.46 0.66
CA THR A 43 -11.30 14.06 0.31
C THR A 43 -11.91 13.18 1.40
N LEU A 44 -12.20 11.91 1.09
CA LEU A 44 -12.73 10.96 2.07
C LEU A 44 -11.78 10.79 3.28
N GLY A 45 -10.47 10.97 3.07
CA GLY A 45 -9.44 10.90 4.10
C GLY A 45 -9.36 12.13 5.01
N ASP A 46 -10.00 13.25 4.64
CA ASP A 46 -10.00 14.47 5.45
C ASP A 46 -11.09 14.44 6.54
N VAL A 47 -12.20 13.74 6.29
CA VAL A 47 -13.32 13.60 7.24
C VAL A 47 -12.90 13.07 8.62
N PRO A 48 -12.04 12.04 8.76
CA PRO A 48 -11.61 11.57 10.08
C PRO A 48 -10.63 12.53 10.79
N THR A 49 -9.96 13.44 10.07
CA THR A 49 -8.87 14.26 10.64
C THR A 49 -9.32 15.67 11.01
N ILE A 50 -10.35 16.21 10.36
CA ILE A 50 -10.88 17.54 10.65
C ILE A 50 -11.79 17.50 11.90
N PRO A 51 -11.73 18.49 12.80
CA PRO A 51 -12.67 18.59 13.92
C PRO A 51 -14.13 18.63 13.47
N VAL A 52 -15.02 17.87 14.13
CA VAL A 52 -16.45 17.78 13.72
C VAL A 52 -17.13 19.14 13.69
N ALA A 53 -16.84 20.03 14.64
CA ALA A 53 -17.41 21.37 14.66
C ALA A 53 -17.06 22.19 13.39
N GLU A 54 -15.84 22.03 12.88
CA GLU A 54 -15.40 22.67 11.64
C GLU A 54 -16.09 22.06 10.41
N LEU A 55 -16.25 20.74 10.38
CA LEU A 55 -17.00 20.05 9.32
C LEU A 55 -18.46 20.50 9.28
N LEU A 56 -19.14 20.53 10.43
CA LEU A 56 -20.54 20.97 10.52
C LEU A 56 -20.70 22.41 10.04
N THR A 57 -19.81 23.31 10.49
CA THR A 57 -19.84 24.72 10.09
C THR A 57 -19.53 24.90 8.60
N GLY A 58 -18.48 24.24 8.10
CA GLY A 58 -18.05 24.36 6.70
C GLY A 58 -19.04 23.74 5.72
N LEU A 59 -19.70 22.65 6.10
CA LEU A 59 -20.71 21.98 5.27
C LEU A 59 -22.11 22.56 5.46
N GLY A 60 -22.32 23.50 6.38
CA GLY A 60 -23.63 24.06 6.70
C GLY A 60 -24.61 23.00 7.17
N VAL A 61 -24.17 22.14 8.11
CA VAL A 61 -24.97 21.04 8.67
C VAL A 61 -25.34 21.39 10.11
N THR A 62 -26.62 21.21 10.45
CA THR A 62 -27.12 21.42 11.82
C THR A 62 -27.31 20.08 12.51
N VAL A 63 -26.89 19.97 13.77
CA VAL A 63 -27.18 18.80 14.59
C VAL A 63 -28.42 19.07 15.43
N ILE A 64 -29.40 18.18 15.35
CA ILE A 64 -30.65 18.20 16.09
C ILE A 64 -30.62 17.03 17.08
N GLU A 65 -30.71 17.36 18.36
CA GLU A 65 -30.84 16.37 19.42
C GLU A 65 -32.32 16.00 19.57
N VAL A 66 -32.64 14.74 19.30
CA VAL A 66 -33.99 14.19 19.44
C VAL A 66 -34.19 13.55 20.82
N GLU A 67 -35.44 13.31 21.21
CA GLU A 67 -35.73 12.80 22.55
C GLU A 67 -35.24 11.34 22.71
N PRO A 68 -34.78 10.95 23.91
CA PRO A 68 -34.36 9.58 24.19
C PRO A 68 -35.42 8.55 23.80
N GLY A 69 -35.02 7.49 23.09
CA GLY A 69 -35.92 6.43 22.65
C GLY A 69 -36.49 6.62 21.24
N GLU A 70 -36.42 7.83 20.67
CA GLU A 70 -37.01 8.14 19.37
C GLU A 70 -36.33 7.38 18.23
N LEU A 71 -35.00 7.30 18.23
CA LEU A 71 -34.25 6.59 17.18
C LEU A 71 -33.95 5.14 17.56
N SER A 72 -33.64 4.91 18.83
CA SER A 72 -33.30 3.58 19.36
C SER A 72 -34.47 2.60 19.28
N SER A 73 -35.73 3.08 19.35
CA SER A 73 -36.91 2.23 19.11
C SER A 73 -36.97 1.65 17.70
N GLU A 74 -36.31 2.28 16.74
CA GLU A 74 -36.15 1.81 15.35
C GLU A 74 -34.78 1.15 15.11
N GLY A 75 -33.96 0.99 16.15
CA GLY A 75 -32.58 0.50 16.04
C GLY A 75 -31.67 1.46 15.28
N VAL A 76 -31.96 2.77 15.32
CA VAL A 76 -31.21 3.83 14.65
C VAL A 76 -30.34 4.56 15.66
N ALA A 77 -29.05 4.74 15.35
CA ALA A 77 -28.10 5.53 16.15
C ALA A 77 -28.16 7.01 15.78
N GLY A 78 -28.44 7.30 14.51
CA GLY A 78 -28.57 8.64 13.96
C GLY A 78 -28.97 8.58 12.50
N TYR A 79 -29.54 9.65 11.98
CA TYR A 79 -29.74 9.81 10.54
C TYR A 79 -29.47 11.24 10.13
N PHE A 80 -29.23 11.47 8.84
CA PHE A 80 -29.25 12.82 8.30
C PHE A 80 -30.27 12.93 7.17
N ARG A 81 -30.78 14.15 7.00
CA ARG A 81 -31.69 14.52 5.93
C ARG A 81 -31.26 15.86 5.32
N GLY A 82 -31.30 15.95 3.99
CA GLY A 82 -31.03 17.20 3.27
C GLY A 82 -29.80 17.10 2.36
N ARG A 83 -29.18 18.25 2.10
CA ARG A 83 -27.99 18.39 1.24
C ARG A 83 -26.97 19.33 1.87
N VAL A 84 -25.74 19.35 1.35
CA VAL A 84 -24.72 20.31 1.81
C VAL A 84 -25.26 21.74 1.79
N GLY A 85 -25.07 22.44 2.91
CA GLY A 85 -25.56 23.80 3.19
C GLY A 85 -26.92 23.88 3.88
N ASP A 86 -27.67 22.78 3.93
CA ASP A 86 -29.04 22.72 4.45
C ASP A 86 -29.39 21.31 4.97
N ALA A 87 -28.40 20.60 5.53
CA ALA A 87 -28.61 19.25 6.05
C ALA A 87 -28.77 19.28 7.56
N GLU A 88 -29.60 18.37 8.06
CA GLU A 88 -29.83 18.15 9.48
C GLU A 88 -29.37 16.74 9.84
N ILE A 89 -28.56 16.61 10.89
CA ILE A 89 -28.20 15.35 11.52
C ILE A 89 -29.01 15.20 12.80
N HIS A 90 -29.80 14.14 12.90
CA HIS A 90 -30.64 13.82 14.05
C HIS A 90 -29.95 12.72 14.87
N VAL A 91 -29.69 12.98 16.14
CA VAL A 91 -29.04 12.05 17.09
C VAL A 91 -29.75 12.10 18.44
N GLU A 92 -29.81 10.99 19.19
CA GLU A 92 -30.47 10.98 20.49
C GLU A 92 -29.74 11.86 21.52
N ARG A 93 -30.50 12.60 22.32
CA ARG A 93 -29.95 13.50 23.35
C ARG A 93 -29.13 12.75 24.41
N ASP A 94 -29.51 11.52 24.73
CA ASP A 94 -28.86 10.68 25.73
C ASP A 94 -27.70 9.82 25.17
N LEU A 95 -27.46 9.85 23.86
CA LEU A 95 -26.30 9.19 23.25
C LEU A 95 -25.00 9.78 23.85
N PRO A 96 -24.13 8.97 24.47
CA PRO A 96 -22.90 9.46 25.07
C PRO A 96 -22.03 10.21 24.06
N GLN A 97 -21.33 11.25 24.51
CA GLN A 97 -20.51 12.09 23.63
C GLN A 97 -19.45 11.27 22.85
N ALA A 98 -18.91 10.21 23.47
CA ALA A 98 -17.93 9.32 22.86
C ALA A 98 -18.50 8.52 21.67
N ASP A 99 -19.80 8.20 21.71
CA ASP A 99 -20.49 7.42 20.67
C ASP A 99 -21.14 8.33 19.63
N ARG A 100 -21.46 9.57 20.02
CA ARG A 100 -22.05 10.59 19.15
C ARG A 100 -21.11 11.04 18.05
N GLU A 101 -19.83 11.25 18.36
CA GLU A 101 -18.87 11.75 17.39
C GLU A 101 -18.65 10.78 16.21
N PRO A 102 -18.43 9.46 16.42
CA PRO A 102 -18.36 8.48 15.34
C PRO A 102 -19.59 8.48 14.43
N VAL A 103 -20.80 8.49 15.00
CA VAL A 103 -22.07 8.51 14.24
C VAL A 103 -22.16 9.76 13.37
N ILE A 104 -21.84 10.93 13.91
CA ILE A 104 -21.85 12.19 13.15
C ILE A 104 -20.82 12.15 12.01
N ARG A 105 -19.60 11.64 12.26
CA ARG A 105 -18.56 11.52 11.23
C ARG A 105 -18.96 10.58 10.10
N GLU A 106 -19.56 9.44 10.43
CA GLU A 106 -20.07 8.50 9.44
C GLU A 106 -21.13 9.16 8.57
N LEU A 107 -22.12 9.84 9.18
CA LEU A 107 -23.17 10.55 8.46
C LEU A 107 -22.59 11.66 7.55
N LEU A 108 -21.62 12.43 8.05
CA LEU A 108 -20.93 13.48 7.27
C LEU A 108 -20.12 12.91 6.10
N SER A 109 -19.54 11.72 6.23
CA SER A 109 -18.80 11.08 5.13
C SER A 109 -19.67 10.71 3.92
N ARG A 110 -20.99 10.63 4.15
CA ARG A 110 -21.99 10.27 3.14
C ARG A 110 -22.73 11.48 2.56
N ILE A 111 -22.49 12.70 3.05
CA ILE A 111 -23.22 13.89 2.60
C ILE A 111 -22.90 14.23 1.13
N SER A 112 -23.89 14.77 0.41
CA SER A 112 -23.83 15.01 -1.03
C SER A 112 -24.46 16.37 -1.36
N PRO A 113 -24.14 16.98 -2.52
CA PRO A 113 -24.84 18.16 -3.02
C PRO A 113 -26.32 17.91 -3.36
N VAL A 114 -26.73 16.64 -3.48
CA VAL A 114 -28.11 16.23 -3.77
C VAL A 114 -28.85 15.92 -2.47
N GLU A 115 -30.14 16.27 -2.41
CA GLU A 115 -31.01 15.94 -1.28
C GLU A 115 -31.10 14.43 -1.10
N GLN A 116 -30.79 13.95 0.11
CA GLN A 116 -30.83 12.52 0.44
C GLN A 116 -31.13 12.31 1.92
N THR A 117 -31.40 11.05 2.27
CA THR A 117 -31.57 10.60 3.66
C THR A 117 -30.69 9.38 3.87
N HIS A 118 -29.91 9.37 4.94
CA HIS A 118 -29.05 8.25 5.30
C HIS A 118 -29.20 7.94 6.79
N VAL A 119 -29.19 6.65 7.13
CA VAL A 119 -29.49 6.15 8.47
C VAL A 119 -28.34 5.26 8.93
N VAL A 120 -27.78 5.56 10.10
CA VAL A 120 -26.83 4.72 10.82
C VAL A 120 -27.60 3.93 11.88
N ARG A 121 -27.49 2.61 11.86
CA ARG A 121 -28.20 1.73 12.82
C ARG A 121 -27.31 1.36 14.00
N ASN A 122 -27.90 1.23 15.18
CA ASN A 122 -27.21 0.70 16.36
C ASN A 122 -26.78 -0.74 16.06
N ILE A 123 -25.48 -0.97 15.99
CA ILE A 123 -24.91 -2.32 15.90
C ILE A 123 -24.86 -2.89 17.33
N GLU A 124 -26.02 -3.07 17.95
CA GLU A 124 -26.17 -3.96 19.11
C GLU A 124 -26.61 -5.35 18.61
N GLU A 125 -25.78 -5.94 17.77
CA GLU A 125 -25.71 -7.39 17.67
C GLU A 125 -24.35 -7.75 18.26
N PRO A 126 -24.26 -8.53 19.36
CA PRO A 126 -22.97 -8.97 19.87
C PRO A 126 -22.26 -9.65 18.70
N PRO A 127 -21.00 -9.26 18.39
CA PRO A 127 -20.31 -9.86 17.25
C PRO A 127 -20.38 -11.37 17.43
N PRO A 128 -20.85 -12.15 16.43
CA PRO A 128 -20.67 -13.58 16.46
C PRO A 128 -19.18 -13.78 16.76
N ALA A 129 -18.87 -14.58 17.79
CA ALA A 129 -17.50 -14.76 18.27
C ALA A 129 -16.59 -14.90 17.06
N SER A 130 -15.66 -13.95 16.87
CA SER A 130 -14.79 -13.94 15.71
C SER A 130 -14.13 -15.32 15.65
N PRO A 131 -14.36 -16.10 14.59
CA PRO A 131 -13.75 -17.41 14.46
C PRO A 131 -12.23 -17.25 14.61
N THR A 132 -11.68 -17.83 15.66
CA THR A 132 -10.29 -17.58 16.10
C THR A 132 -9.26 -18.34 15.27
N SER A 133 -9.70 -19.16 14.31
CA SER A 133 -8.84 -19.94 13.43
C SER A 133 -9.27 -19.83 11.96
N THR A 134 -8.29 -19.88 11.06
CA THR A 134 -8.50 -19.97 9.60
C THR A 134 -9.39 -21.14 9.20
N GLU A 135 -9.39 -22.22 9.99
CA GLU A 135 -10.20 -23.43 9.75
C GLU A 135 -11.69 -23.18 10.02
N ASP A 136 -12.03 -22.46 11.09
CA ASP A 136 -13.41 -22.07 11.41
C ASP A 136 -13.98 -21.09 10.38
N LEU A 137 -13.12 -20.17 9.91
CA LEU A 137 -13.43 -19.23 8.84
C LEU A 137 -13.74 -19.92 7.53
N TRP A 138 -12.91 -20.88 7.16
CA TRP A 138 -13.11 -21.68 5.96
C TRP A 138 -14.37 -22.54 6.04
N ALA A 139 -14.61 -23.20 7.18
CA ALA A 139 -15.82 -24.00 7.39
C ALA A 139 -17.09 -23.13 7.29
N THR A 140 -17.06 -21.93 7.86
CA THR A 140 -18.15 -20.95 7.76
C THR A 140 -18.39 -20.58 6.31
N TRP A 141 -17.33 -20.21 5.57
CA TRP A 141 -17.45 -19.86 4.15
C TRP A 141 -17.95 -21.03 3.28
N GLN A 142 -17.44 -22.25 3.48
CA GLN A 142 -17.89 -23.44 2.75
C GLN A 142 -19.35 -23.81 3.03
N SER A 143 -19.86 -23.46 4.21
CA SER A 143 -21.26 -23.71 4.57
C SER A 143 -22.23 -22.74 3.91
N MET A 144 -21.74 -21.61 3.38
CA MET A 144 -22.56 -20.65 2.66
C MET A 144 -22.89 -21.16 1.26
N THR A 145 -24.16 -21.03 0.88
CA THR A 145 -24.58 -21.26 -0.50
C THR A 145 -24.04 -20.17 -1.42
N VAL A 146 -23.88 -20.50 -2.71
CA VAL A 146 -23.51 -19.52 -3.76
C VAL A 146 -24.49 -18.33 -3.79
N GLY A 147 -25.76 -18.57 -3.41
CA GLY A 147 -26.75 -17.50 -3.27
C GLY A 147 -26.45 -16.57 -2.10
N GLU A 148 -26.10 -17.10 -0.93
CA GLU A 148 -25.78 -16.31 0.26
C GLU A 148 -24.51 -15.48 0.08
N THR A 149 -23.46 -16.03 -0.53
CA THR A 149 -22.23 -15.27 -0.81
C THR A 149 -22.44 -14.14 -1.82
N ALA A 150 -23.26 -14.38 -2.85
CA ALA A 150 -23.55 -13.38 -3.89
C ALA A 150 -24.34 -12.16 -3.36
N HIS A 151 -25.21 -12.35 -2.37
CA HIS A 151 -26.06 -11.28 -1.83
C HIS A 151 -25.48 -10.65 -0.55
N MET A 152 -24.44 -11.22 0.04
CA MET A 152 -23.76 -10.63 1.19
C MET A 152 -23.06 -9.32 0.79
N PRO A 153 -23.22 -8.23 1.56
CA PRO A 153 -22.44 -7.01 1.38
C PRO A 153 -20.94 -7.30 1.38
N LEU A 154 -20.20 -6.68 0.44
CA LEU A 154 -18.80 -7.01 0.20
C LEU A 154 -17.91 -6.78 1.43
N ASP A 155 -18.14 -5.70 2.16
CA ASP A 155 -17.47 -5.33 3.41
C ASP A 155 -17.64 -6.41 4.49
N LYS A 156 -18.84 -6.97 4.62
CA LYS A 156 -19.10 -8.08 5.54
C LYS A 156 -18.38 -9.36 5.10
N LEU A 157 -18.33 -9.62 3.80
CA LEU A 157 -17.64 -10.79 3.27
C LEU A 157 -16.12 -10.69 3.46
N LEU A 158 -15.53 -9.51 3.26
CA LEU A 158 -14.12 -9.23 3.50
C LEU A 158 -13.76 -9.38 4.99
N THR A 159 -14.59 -8.80 5.87
CA THR A 159 -14.43 -8.92 7.32
C THR A 159 -14.56 -10.37 7.78
N LEU A 160 -15.57 -11.09 7.26
CA LEU A 160 -15.75 -12.51 7.53
C LEU A 160 -14.50 -13.27 7.12
N LEU A 161 -13.97 -13.06 5.92
CA LEU A 161 -12.83 -13.84 5.41
C LEU A 161 -11.46 -13.36 5.90
N GLY A 162 -11.38 -12.30 6.70
CA GLY A 162 -10.11 -11.67 7.09
C GLY A 162 -9.29 -11.25 5.87
N VAL A 163 -9.94 -10.73 4.83
CA VAL A 163 -9.29 -10.24 3.61
C VAL A 163 -9.37 -8.72 3.57
N THR A 164 -8.23 -8.07 3.34
CA THR A 164 -8.15 -6.62 3.15
C THR A 164 -8.11 -6.26 1.66
N VAL A 165 -8.57 -5.06 1.34
CA VAL A 165 -8.50 -4.52 -0.02
C VAL A 165 -7.77 -3.18 0.03
N GLU A 166 -6.66 -3.08 -0.71
CA GLU A 166 -5.88 -1.86 -0.84
C GLU A 166 -5.95 -1.32 -2.28
N GLU A 167 -6.15 -0.01 -2.41
CA GLU A 167 -6.10 0.67 -3.70
C GLU A 167 -4.70 1.21 -3.99
N VAL A 168 -4.03 0.59 -4.96
CA VAL A 168 -2.64 0.88 -5.33
C VAL A 168 -2.54 1.63 -6.66
N GLU A 169 -1.44 2.34 -6.85
CA GLU A 169 -1.12 2.96 -8.15
C GLU A 169 -0.87 1.87 -9.21
N PRO A 170 -1.25 2.08 -10.50
CA PRO A 170 -1.12 1.05 -11.54
C PRO A 170 0.29 0.46 -11.69
N LYS A 171 1.33 1.27 -11.42
CA LYS A 171 2.75 0.86 -11.48
C LYS A 171 3.17 -0.11 -10.37
N ALA A 172 2.37 -0.24 -9.31
CA ALA A 172 2.61 -1.20 -8.23
C ALA A 172 2.14 -2.63 -8.61
N LEU A 173 1.39 -2.74 -9.71
CA LEU A 173 0.97 -4.02 -10.30
C LEU A 173 1.80 -4.31 -11.54
N GLN A 174 1.92 -5.60 -11.88
CA GLN A 174 2.52 -6.01 -13.15
C GLN A 174 1.73 -5.43 -14.33
N ILE A 175 2.40 -5.16 -15.46
CA ILE A 175 1.78 -4.61 -16.66
C ILE A 175 0.62 -5.52 -17.09
N GLY A 176 -0.55 -4.91 -17.34
CA GLY A 176 -1.77 -5.64 -17.72
C GLY A 176 -2.54 -6.27 -16.56
N VAL A 177 -2.04 -6.18 -15.32
CA VAL A 177 -2.75 -6.60 -14.11
C VAL A 177 -3.45 -5.39 -13.50
N HIS A 178 -4.76 -5.52 -13.23
CA HIS A 178 -5.53 -4.48 -12.54
C HIS A 178 -5.92 -4.88 -11.13
N ALA A 179 -5.74 -6.16 -10.78
CA ALA A 179 -5.90 -6.62 -9.43
C ALA A 179 -5.03 -7.84 -9.13
N ARG A 180 -4.51 -7.91 -7.91
CA ARG A 180 -3.70 -9.03 -7.40
C ARG A 180 -4.25 -9.45 -6.05
N PHE A 181 -4.39 -10.76 -5.83
CA PHE A 181 -4.61 -11.35 -4.53
C PHE A 181 -3.34 -12.07 -4.06
N THR A 182 -3.00 -11.92 -2.79
CA THR A 182 -1.92 -12.63 -2.12
C THR A 182 -2.37 -13.06 -0.72
N GLY A 183 -2.07 -14.29 -0.34
CA GLY A 183 -2.31 -14.79 1.01
C GLY A 183 -3.36 -15.91 1.06
N GLN A 184 -4.03 -16.04 2.20
CA GLN A 184 -5.01 -17.09 2.48
C GLN A 184 -6.21 -16.51 3.26
N ILE A 185 -7.20 -17.34 3.57
CA ILE A 185 -8.30 -16.90 4.44
C ILE A 185 -7.77 -16.54 5.83
N GLY A 186 -8.24 -15.41 6.36
CA GLY A 186 -7.82 -14.83 7.63
C GLY A 186 -6.60 -13.91 7.53
N ASP A 187 -5.86 -13.98 6.42
CA ASP A 187 -4.63 -13.21 6.17
C ASP A 187 -4.42 -13.02 4.66
N GLY A 188 -5.46 -12.47 4.01
CA GLY A 188 -5.49 -12.28 2.57
C GLY A 188 -5.49 -10.80 2.22
N GLU A 189 -4.81 -10.44 1.15
CA GLU A 189 -4.70 -9.07 0.70
C GLU A 189 -5.02 -8.98 -0.78
N ILE A 190 -5.90 -8.05 -1.15
CA ILE A 190 -6.25 -7.74 -2.54
C ILE A 190 -5.76 -6.33 -2.87
N TRP A 191 -4.83 -6.24 -3.80
CA TRP A 191 -4.40 -4.97 -4.39
C TRP A 191 -5.23 -4.68 -5.63
N LEU A 192 -5.92 -3.54 -5.66
CA LEU A 192 -6.71 -3.06 -6.79
C LEU A 192 -6.05 -1.82 -7.39
N SER A 193 -5.92 -1.77 -8.71
CA SER A 193 -5.48 -0.56 -9.39
C SER A 193 -6.50 0.56 -9.19
N ARG A 194 -6.02 1.74 -8.75
CA ARG A 194 -6.82 2.97 -8.70
C ARG A 194 -7.40 3.38 -10.06
N SER A 195 -6.78 2.93 -11.16
CA SER A 195 -7.28 3.20 -12.51
C SER A 195 -8.53 2.40 -12.88
N LEU A 196 -8.91 1.39 -12.07
CA LEU A 196 -10.07 0.55 -12.37
C LEU A 196 -11.38 1.32 -12.10
N PRO A 197 -12.35 1.34 -13.04
CA PRO A 197 -13.66 1.94 -12.81
C PRO A 197 -14.37 1.35 -11.59
N GLN A 198 -15.06 2.19 -10.80
CA GLN A 198 -15.73 1.75 -9.57
C GLN A 198 -16.70 0.57 -9.80
N ALA A 199 -17.41 0.57 -10.93
CA ALA A 199 -18.36 -0.48 -11.30
C ALA A 199 -17.69 -1.85 -11.58
N GLU A 200 -16.38 -1.88 -11.85
CA GLU A 200 -15.63 -3.10 -12.13
C GLU A 200 -14.92 -3.66 -10.89
N ARG A 201 -14.76 -2.86 -9.82
CA ARG A 201 -14.00 -3.24 -8.62
C ARG A 201 -14.66 -4.40 -7.87
N GLU A 202 -15.93 -4.24 -7.50
CA GLU A 202 -16.64 -5.24 -6.70
C GLU A 202 -16.74 -6.61 -7.40
N PRO A 203 -17.08 -6.71 -8.70
CA PRO A 203 -17.06 -7.99 -9.42
C PRO A 203 -15.69 -8.70 -9.35
N ILE A 204 -14.59 -7.96 -9.48
CA ILE A 204 -13.24 -8.53 -9.42
C ILE A 204 -12.92 -9.04 -8.01
N VAL A 205 -13.22 -8.25 -6.97
CA VAL A 205 -12.99 -8.67 -5.58
C VAL A 205 -13.80 -9.92 -5.27
N ARG A 206 -15.09 -9.94 -5.62
CA ARG A 206 -15.96 -11.12 -5.40
C ARG A 206 -15.44 -12.36 -6.11
N ASP A 207 -14.92 -12.20 -7.32
CA ASP A 207 -14.31 -13.30 -8.05
C ASP A 207 -13.04 -13.85 -7.37
N PHE A 208 -12.18 -13.01 -6.81
CA PHE A 208 -11.08 -13.49 -5.97
C PHE A 208 -11.59 -14.26 -4.75
N LEU A 209 -12.56 -13.70 -4.03
CA LEU A 209 -13.13 -14.33 -2.83
C LEU A 209 -13.82 -15.67 -3.14
N ASN A 210 -14.43 -15.80 -4.32
CA ASN A 210 -15.05 -17.06 -4.75
C ASN A 210 -14.03 -18.17 -5.07
N THR A 211 -12.76 -17.81 -5.20
CA THR A 211 -11.71 -18.75 -5.60
C THR A 211 -10.68 -18.96 -4.49
N ILE A 212 -10.74 -18.19 -3.39
CA ILE A 212 -9.81 -18.29 -2.27
C ILE A 212 -9.80 -19.70 -1.65
N THR A 213 -8.64 -20.11 -1.16
CA THR A 213 -8.41 -21.42 -0.53
C THR A 213 -7.80 -21.22 0.85
N PRO A 214 -7.81 -22.25 1.73
CA PRO A 214 -7.11 -22.20 3.01
C PRO A 214 -5.59 -22.11 2.82
N GLU A 215 -5.08 -22.59 1.70
CA GLU A 215 -3.66 -22.53 1.37
C GLU A 215 -3.28 -21.16 0.78
N PRO A 216 -2.08 -20.64 1.09
CA PRO A 216 -1.57 -19.40 0.53
C PRO A 216 -1.52 -19.47 -0.99
N ALA A 217 -2.10 -18.48 -1.66
CA ALA A 217 -2.08 -18.37 -3.11
C ALA A 217 -1.74 -16.94 -3.55
N THR A 218 -1.05 -16.84 -4.68
CA THR A 218 -0.94 -15.58 -5.42
C THR A 218 -1.75 -15.70 -6.70
N ARG A 219 -2.62 -14.72 -6.97
CA ARG A 219 -3.48 -14.71 -8.16
C ARG A 219 -3.55 -13.31 -8.72
N THR A 220 -3.62 -13.21 -10.04
CA THR A 220 -3.71 -11.93 -10.75
C THR A 220 -4.92 -11.94 -11.67
N ARG A 221 -5.57 -10.78 -11.79
CA ARG A 221 -6.64 -10.53 -12.75
C ARG A 221 -6.26 -9.33 -13.62
N GLY A 222 -6.18 -9.58 -14.91
CA GLY A 222 -6.20 -8.55 -15.95
C GLY A 222 -7.62 -8.30 -16.45
N PRO A 223 -7.83 -7.32 -17.33
CA PRO A 223 -9.15 -7.04 -17.89
C PRO A 223 -9.67 -8.28 -18.64
N VAL A 224 -10.93 -8.66 -18.37
CA VAL A 224 -11.67 -9.78 -19.01
C VAL A 224 -11.70 -9.65 -20.55
N THR A 225 -11.38 -8.46 -21.06
CA THR A 225 -11.40 -8.07 -22.47
C THR A 225 -10.04 -7.75 -23.07
N ALA A 226 -8.91 -8.09 -22.42
CA ALA A 226 -7.64 -8.20 -23.14
C ALA A 226 -7.63 -9.47 -24.00
N ARG A 227 -8.59 -9.58 -24.94
CA ARG A 227 -8.29 -10.32 -26.16
C ARG A 227 -7.09 -9.61 -26.77
N PRO A 228 -5.98 -10.29 -27.09
CA PRO A 228 -4.94 -9.69 -27.91
C PRO A 228 -5.60 -9.22 -29.20
N VAL A 229 -5.92 -7.92 -29.28
CA VAL A 229 -6.52 -7.30 -30.46
C VAL A 229 -5.49 -7.26 -31.59
N ARG A 230 -4.21 -7.38 -31.24
CA ARG A 230 -3.09 -7.43 -32.15
C ARG A 230 -1.95 -8.22 -31.51
N GLN A 231 -1.57 -9.32 -32.13
CA GLN A 231 -0.30 -9.97 -31.88
C GLN A 231 0.70 -9.41 -32.89
N VAL A 232 1.87 -9.01 -32.41
CA VAL A 232 2.97 -8.55 -33.27
C VAL A 232 4.13 -9.51 -33.08
N THR A 233 4.66 -10.02 -34.18
CA THR A 233 5.93 -10.75 -34.16
C THR A 233 7.05 -9.73 -34.31
N VAL A 234 7.91 -9.65 -33.31
CA VAL A 234 9.11 -8.81 -33.33
C VAL A 234 10.32 -9.73 -33.39
N GLN A 235 11.30 -9.38 -34.23
CA GLN A 235 12.61 -10.01 -34.19
C GLN A 235 13.48 -9.25 -33.19
N VAL A 236 13.98 -9.97 -32.19
CA VAL A 236 14.96 -9.47 -31.23
C VAL A 236 16.24 -10.28 -31.42
N ASP A 237 17.33 -9.61 -31.77
CA ASP A 237 18.60 -10.28 -32.01
C ASP A 237 19.28 -10.61 -30.68
N CYS A 238 19.72 -11.86 -30.53
CA CYS A 238 20.49 -12.28 -29.36
C CYS A 238 21.96 -11.87 -29.50
N TYR A 239 22.58 -11.57 -28.36
CA TYR A 239 24.04 -11.48 -28.27
C TYR A 239 24.68 -12.86 -28.42
N ASP A 240 25.93 -12.91 -28.87
CA ASP A 240 26.70 -14.15 -29.04
C ASP A 240 27.00 -14.88 -27.72
N TRP A 241 27.02 -14.15 -26.61
CA TRP A 241 27.16 -14.68 -25.24
C TRP A 241 25.82 -15.05 -24.58
N CYS A 242 24.68 -14.74 -25.19
CA CYS A 242 23.37 -15.01 -24.61
C CYS A 242 23.08 -16.52 -24.65
N THR A 243 22.77 -17.10 -23.49
CA THR A 243 22.44 -18.53 -23.34
C THR A 243 20.96 -18.80 -23.13
N GLU A 244 20.15 -17.76 -22.96
CA GLU A 244 18.71 -17.87 -22.74
C GLU A 244 17.95 -18.40 -23.98
N ALA A 245 16.92 -19.20 -23.72
CA ALA A 245 16.14 -19.87 -24.76
C ALA A 245 15.01 -18.97 -25.30
N HIS A 246 15.34 -17.87 -25.98
CA HIS A 246 14.34 -16.92 -26.48
C HIS A 246 13.61 -17.32 -27.76
N HIS A 247 14.07 -18.36 -28.46
CA HIS A 247 13.54 -18.77 -29.77
C HIS A 247 12.07 -19.24 -29.73
N GLU A 248 11.53 -19.52 -28.54
CA GLU A 248 10.15 -19.98 -28.34
C GLU A 248 9.29 -19.01 -27.51
N HIS A 249 9.78 -17.81 -27.21
CA HIS A 249 9.05 -16.87 -26.36
C HIS A 249 7.74 -16.42 -27.00
N ARG A 250 6.62 -16.63 -26.29
CA ARG A 250 5.27 -16.22 -26.72
C ARG A 250 4.61 -15.22 -25.77
N GLY A 251 5.40 -14.62 -24.89
CA GLY A 251 4.94 -13.69 -23.87
C GLY A 251 5.05 -12.21 -24.26
N PRO A 252 4.83 -11.31 -23.28
CA PRO A 252 5.18 -9.91 -23.37
C PRO A 252 6.64 -9.69 -23.81
N ILE A 253 6.89 -8.63 -24.58
CA ILE A 253 8.22 -8.35 -25.11
C ILE A 253 9.17 -7.88 -24.00
N GLU A 254 8.61 -7.23 -22.99
CA GLU A 254 9.28 -6.80 -21.76
C GLU A 254 9.83 -7.95 -20.92
N ASP A 255 9.40 -9.20 -21.16
CA ASP A 255 9.94 -10.38 -20.47
C ASP A 255 11.17 -10.97 -21.19
N ILE A 256 11.63 -10.36 -22.28
CA ILE A 256 12.83 -10.80 -23.00
C ILE A 256 14.06 -10.17 -22.36
N ILE A 257 14.82 -10.97 -21.61
CA ILE A 257 16.08 -10.58 -20.97
C ILE A 257 17.21 -11.46 -21.51
N HIS A 258 18.26 -10.85 -22.08
CA HIS A 258 19.45 -11.58 -22.49
C HIS A 258 20.37 -11.82 -21.29
N ALA A 259 20.71 -13.07 -21.04
CA ALA A 259 21.64 -13.44 -19.99
C ALA A 259 22.69 -14.45 -20.49
N SER A 260 23.93 -14.33 -20.01
CA SER A 260 24.94 -15.37 -20.18
C SER A 260 24.74 -16.51 -19.18
N SER A 261 25.52 -17.58 -19.34
CA SER A 261 25.68 -18.58 -18.29
C SER A 261 26.24 -17.93 -17.02
N TYR A 262 25.92 -18.54 -15.87
CA TYR A 262 26.47 -18.14 -14.58
C TYR A 262 27.94 -18.52 -14.44
N ALA A 263 28.68 -17.69 -13.72
CA ALA A 263 29.97 -17.98 -13.14
C ALA A 263 29.81 -17.98 -11.61
N ASP A 264 30.06 -19.13 -11.00
CA ASP A 264 29.75 -19.36 -9.59
C ASP A 264 31.04 -19.32 -8.77
N LEU A 265 30.99 -18.60 -7.64
CA LEU A 265 31.99 -18.68 -6.59
C LEU A 265 31.42 -19.54 -5.47
N THR A 266 31.95 -20.75 -5.32
CA THR A 266 31.56 -21.68 -4.25
C THR A 266 32.69 -21.85 -3.23
N LEU A 267 32.29 -22.05 -1.98
CA LEU A 267 33.15 -22.44 -0.88
C LEU A 267 33.01 -23.95 -0.66
N THR A 268 33.97 -24.70 -1.18
CA THR A 268 34.04 -26.15 -0.98
C THR A 268 34.56 -26.50 0.42
N GLY A 269 33.89 -27.46 1.07
CA GLY A 269 34.32 -27.99 2.36
C GLY A 269 34.17 -27.00 3.52
N ALA A 270 33.12 -26.18 3.50
CA ALA A 270 32.75 -25.35 4.64
C ALA A 270 32.65 -26.22 5.91
N ALA A 271 33.25 -25.76 7.02
CA ALA A 271 33.35 -26.56 8.23
C ALA A 271 31.96 -27.04 8.66
N ASN A 272 31.73 -28.36 8.59
CA ASN A 272 30.49 -29.09 8.90
C ASN A 272 29.49 -29.31 7.75
N SER A 273 29.90 -29.16 6.49
CA SER A 273 29.09 -29.50 5.32
C SER A 273 29.92 -30.25 4.28
N ASP A 274 29.39 -31.36 3.75
CA ASP A 274 29.92 -32.01 2.54
C ASP A 274 29.45 -31.29 1.26
N ASP A 275 28.49 -30.37 1.39
CA ASP A 275 27.95 -29.58 0.27
C ASP A 275 28.76 -28.31 0.03
N ASP A 276 28.98 -27.97 -1.24
CA ASP A 276 29.53 -26.69 -1.67
C ASP A 276 28.56 -25.56 -1.31
N VAL A 277 29.06 -24.56 -0.58
CA VAL A 277 28.28 -23.37 -0.25
C VAL A 277 28.51 -22.34 -1.32
N LEU A 278 27.48 -22.03 -2.11
CA LEU A 278 27.51 -20.90 -3.02
C LEU A 278 27.71 -19.59 -2.24
N LEU A 279 28.66 -18.77 -2.69
CA LEU A 279 28.89 -17.44 -2.14
C LEU A 279 28.42 -16.33 -3.08
N LEU A 280 28.55 -16.53 -4.39
CA LEU A 280 28.26 -15.52 -5.40
C LEU A 280 27.94 -16.17 -6.75
N HIS A 281 26.93 -15.64 -7.43
CA HIS A 281 26.68 -15.86 -8.84
C HIS A 281 26.99 -14.59 -9.62
N ALA A 282 27.68 -14.70 -10.74
CA ALA A 282 27.88 -13.60 -11.68
C ALA A 282 27.42 -13.99 -13.09
N ARG A 283 26.77 -13.08 -13.80
CA ARG A 283 26.44 -13.27 -15.23
C ARG A 283 26.39 -11.94 -15.97
N ILE A 284 26.53 -11.97 -17.29
CA ILE A 284 26.22 -10.82 -18.15
C ILE A 284 24.69 -10.74 -18.29
N GLY A 285 24.12 -9.57 -18.10
CA GLY A 285 22.70 -9.27 -18.31
C GLY A 285 22.49 -8.09 -19.26
N VAL A 286 21.41 -8.15 -20.04
CA VAL A 286 20.80 -7.02 -20.77
C VAL A 286 19.29 -7.21 -20.75
N ASP A 287 18.56 -6.21 -20.27
CA ASP A 287 17.12 -6.10 -20.46
C ASP A 287 16.84 -4.95 -21.44
N PRO A 288 16.62 -5.23 -22.74
CA PRO A 288 16.39 -4.19 -23.75
C PRO A 288 15.16 -3.32 -23.49
N PHE A 289 14.20 -3.82 -22.70
CA PHE A 289 12.89 -3.20 -22.47
C PHE A 289 12.73 -2.64 -21.06
N SER A 290 13.74 -2.78 -20.21
CA SER A 290 13.76 -2.22 -18.86
C SER A 290 13.50 -0.70 -18.89
N ALA A 291 12.75 -0.23 -17.89
CA ALA A 291 12.58 1.19 -17.63
C ALA A 291 13.87 1.86 -17.17
N LEU A 292 14.83 1.08 -16.64
CA LEU A 292 16.10 1.56 -16.12
C LEU A 292 17.15 1.60 -17.25
N GLU A 293 17.78 2.75 -17.46
CA GLU A 293 18.79 2.89 -18.51
C GLU A 293 20.01 1.98 -18.30
N ALA A 294 20.38 1.73 -17.04
CA ALA A 294 21.52 0.88 -16.70
C ALA A 294 21.32 -0.57 -17.18
N GLU A 295 20.08 -1.09 -17.12
CA GLU A 295 19.75 -2.47 -17.46
C GLU A 295 19.66 -2.71 -18.98
N ARG A 296 19.37 -1.65 -19.74
CA ARG A 296 19.31 -1.69 -21.22
C ARG A 296 20.66 -1.83 -21.90
N LYS A 297 21.76 -1.70 -21.16
CA LYS A 297 23.13 -1.88 -21.65
C LYS A 297 23.72 -3.15 -21.04
N PRO A 298 24.68 -3.83 -21.72
CA PRO A 298 25.39 -4.95 -21.11
C PRO A 298 25.99 -4.57 -19.76
N HIS A 299 25.67 -5.36 -18.74
CA HIS A 299 26.12 -5.18 -17.37
C HIS A 299 26.40 -6.55 -16.74
N ILE A 300 27.10 -6.56 -15.61
CA ILE A 300 27.27 -7.77 -14.79
C ILE A 300 26.22 -7.74 -13.69
N VAL A 301 25.44 -8.81 -13.58
CA VAL A 301 24.56 -9.07 -12.45
C VAL A 301 25.32 -9.94 -11.48
N ILE A 302 25.43 -9.49 -10.24
CA ILE A 302 25.95 -10.24 -9.10
C ILE A 302 24.79 -10.58 -8.18
N ASP A 303 24.66 -11.85 -7.79
CA ASP A 303 23.62 -12.34 -6.89
C ASP A 303 24.28 -13.15 -5.76
N ASP A 304 23.96 -12.83 -4.51
CA ASP A 304 24.58 -13.37 -3.29
C ASP A 304 23.55 -13.97 -2.30
N ASP A 305 22.38 -14.39 -2.80
CA ASP A 305 21.19 -14.80 -2.04
C ASP A 305 20.54 -13.69 -1.19
N GLN A 306 21.25 -12.61 -0.85
CA GLN A 306 20.70 -11.45 -0.12
C GLN A 306 20.14 -10.39 -1.06
N GLY A 307 20.69 -10.29 -2.27
CA GLY A 307 20.15 -9.42 -3.30
C GLY A 307 20.88 -9.50 -4.63
N MET A 308 20.30 -8.81 -5.62
CA MET A 308 20.90 -8.62 -6.92
C MET A 308 21.56 -7.24 -7.01
N HIS A 309 22.81 -7.23 -7.46
CA HIS A 309 23.60 -6.04 -7.71
C HIS A 309 23.91 -5.92 -9.20
N ILE A 310 23.65 -4.75 -9.75
CA ILE A 310 23.83 -4.46 -11.17
C ILE A 310 25.06 -3.58 -11.31
N LEU A 311 26.12 -4.13 -11.91
CA LEU A 311 27.39 -3.45 -12.10
C LEU A 311 27.58 -3.09 -13.58
N PRO A 312 27.70 -1.81 -13.92
CA PRO A 312 28.24 -1.38 -15.21
C PRO A 312 29.60 -2.05 -15.48
N LEU A 313 29.92 -2.31 -16.75
CA LEU A 313 31.10 -3.13 -17.11
C LEU A 313 32.42 -2.66 -16.49
N MET A 314 32.63 -1.35 -16.36
CA MET A 314 33.84 -0.82 -15.72
C MET A 314 33.88 -1.09 -14.21
N GLU A 315 32.75 -0.89 -13.52
CA GLU A 315 32.63 -1.21 -12.09
C GLU A 315 32.77 -2.71 -11.84
N ALA A 316 32.28 -3.55 -12.77
CA ALA A 316 32.45 -4.99 -12.68
C ALA A 316 33.92 -5.43 -12.80
N ILE A 317 34.74 -4.72 -13.60
CA ILE A 317 36.19 -4.96 -13.67
C ILE A 317 36.85 -4.56 -12.35
N GLU A 318 36.52 -3.39 -11.81
CA GLU A 318 37.04 -2.93 -10.51
C GLU A 318 36.68 -3.92 -9.39
N PHE A 319 35.43 -4.38 -9.34
CA PHE A 319 34.99 -5.41 -8.40
C PHE A 319 35.74 -6.73 -8.57
N ALA A 320 36.00 -7.16 -9.81
CA ALA A 320 36.78 -8.37 -10.06
C ALA A 320 38.24 -8.23 -9.59
N ASP A 321 38.84 -7.05 -9.75
CA ASP A 321 40.17 -6.75 -9.23
C ASP A 321 40.21 -6.78 -7.69
N GLU A 322 39.19 -6.21 -7.02
CA GLU A 322 39.04 -6.29 -5.57
C GLU A 322 38.92 -7.75 -5.07
N LEU A 323 38.13 -8.58 -5.76
CA LEU A 323 38.02 -10.01 -5.45
C LEU A 323 39.36 -10.75 -5.63
N ALA A 324 40.14 -10.37 -6.64
CA ALA A 324 41.48 -10.93 -6.86
C ALA A 324 42.46 -10.53 -5.75
N GLU A 325 42.42 -9.28 -5.28
CA GLU A 325 43.21 -8.80 -4.14
C GLU A 325 42.82 -9.52 -2.84
N PHE A 326 41.52 -9.71 -2.60
CA PHE A 326 41.01 -10.48 -1.47
C PHE A 326 41.51 -11.93 -1.50
N ALA A 327 41.42 -12.60 -2.65
CA ALA A 327 41.95 -13.95 -2.83
C ALA A 327 43.47 -14.02 -2.59
N ALA A 328 44.22 -12.99 -3.01
CA ALA A 328 45.66 -12.90 -2.74
C ALA A 328 45.95 -12.74 -1.23
N GLU A 329 45.13 -11.98 -0.50
CA GLU A 329 45.25 -11.84 0.95
C GLU A 329 44.98 -13.15 1.68
N ILE A 330 43.93 -13.90 1.31
CA ILE A 330 43.67 -15.24 1.85
C ILE A 330 44.90 -16.15 1.69
N ARG A 331 45.51 -16.15 0.49
CA ARG A 331 46.73 -16.94 0.24
C ARG A 331 47.89 -16.51 1.14
N ARG A 332 48.09 -15.22 1.36
CA ARG A 332 49.13 -14.70 2.28
C ARG A 332 48.88 -15.15 3.71
N GLN A 333 47.63 -15.09 4.18
CA GLN A 333 47.28 -15.54 5.53
C GLN A 333 47.48 -17.05 5.69
N ALA A 334 47.10 -17.84 4.69
CA ALA A 334 47.32 -19.28 4.68
C ALA A 334 48.82 -19.64 4.71
N ALA A 335 49.64 -18.97 3.88
CA ALA A 335 51.09 -19.17 3.88
C ALA A 335 51.71 -18.83 5.25
N LYS A 336 51.33 -17.68 5.81
CA LYS A 336 51.78 -17.25 7.15
C LYS A 336 51.40 -18.26 8.24
N ALA A 337 50.17 -18.79 8.21
CA ALA A 337 49.70 -19.80 9.16
C ALA A 337 50.43 -21.14 8.99
N ALA A 338 50.82 -21.48 7.77
CA ALA A 338 51.63 -22.66 7.45
C ALA A 338 53.13 -22.50 7.75
N GLY A 339 53.58 -21.30 8.15
CA GLY A 339 54.98 -21.00 8.43
C GLY A 339 55.87 -20.89 7.18
N GLN A 340 55.29 -20.53 6.03
CA GLN A 340 55.99 -20.29 4.77
C GLN A 340 56.41 -18.82 4.59
#